data_AF-A0AAE1J2C3-F1
#
_entry.id   AF-A0AAE1J2C3-F1
#
_cell.length_a   1.000
_cell.length_b   1.000
_cell.length_c   1.000
_cell.angle_alpha   90.00
_cell.angle_beta   90.00
_cell.angle_gamma   90.00
#
_symmetry.space_group_name_H-M   'P 1'
#
loop_
_entity.id
_entity.type
_entity.pdbx_description
1 polymer ?
#
loop_
_entity_poly.entity_id
_entity_poly.type
_entity_poly.pdbx_seq_one_letter_code
_entity_poly.pdbx_strand_id
1 'polypeptide(L)'
;MLKSLNACVQICGTKVLHAKLIKQIADQIKQILFQSSVFANMDKKVREEPWLWFRPESYKQELEEQIIQAASCLVTMITTLKSAFLPHIYELLPAIEALWGHECPDNVKAVAISIFNFLLSDYPQKLERYYDTYPMIVMDLCYSQSPQLQREAARGIGLCATHSKLMPNFDALVFLDGLNFVIDSGRQSEERAMAYDAVVSAFGKIIEYRRHMIHTPQMLPLRLKSLPLRNGFKEAKSANAQLGLPFERYDWDLLGRNDKSLSKAIKICKKILSIRDNLATDATIGLIKSWLSKVEAKP
;
A
#
# COMPACT_ATOMS: atom_id res chain seq x y z
N MET A 1 2.64 -26.45 -2.79
CA MET A 1 3.44 -26.30 -4.04
C MET A 1 3.79 -24.83 -4.32
N LEU A 2 2.83 -23.89 -4.35
CA LEU A 2 3.08 -22.46 -4.62
C LEU A 2 4.02 -21.79 -3.61
N LYS A 3 3.89 -22.11 -2.30
CA LYS A 3 4.83 -21.65 -1.26
C LYS A 3 6.29 -22.03 -1.58
N SER A 4 6.52 -23.26 -2.03
CA SER A 4 7.85 -23.76 -2.41
C SER A 4 8.36 -23.08 -3.68
N LEU A 5 7.50 -22.89 -4.70
CA LEU A 5 7.85 -22.15 -5.91
C LEU A 5 8.27 -20.71 -5.58
N ASN A 6 7.53 -20.05 -4.69
CA ASN A 6 7.81 -18.68 -4.25
C ASN A 6 9.23 -18.60 -3.64
N ALA A 7 9.58 -19.53 -2.75
CA ALA A 7 10.92 -19.63 -2.18
C ALA A 7 11.99 -19.89 -3.26
N CYS A 8 11.74 -20.79 -4.21
CA CYS A 8 12.66 -21.05 -5.32
C CYS A 8 12.90 -19.79 -6.17
N VAL A 9 11.87 -19.02 -6.49
CA VAL A 9 12.00 -17.77 -7.26
C VAL A 9 12.90 -16.77 -6.51
N GLN A 10 12.70 -16.62 -5.19
CA GLN A 10 13.53 -15.73 -4.36
C GLN A 10 15.01 -16.14 -4.35
N ILE A 11 15.30 -17.43 -4.32
CA ILE A 11 16.68 -17.96 -4.29
C ILE A 11 17.33 -17.87 -5.67
N CYS A 12 16.63 -18.31 -6.72
CA CYS A 12 17.20 -18.51 -8.04
C CYS A 12 17.32 -17.22 -8.87
N GLY A 13 16.44 -16.24 -8.62
CA GLY A 13 16.43 -14.97 -9.34
C GLY A 13 16.33 -15.09 -10.87
N THR A 14 16.85 -14.09 -11.57
CA THR A 14 16.84 -14.03 -13.05
C THR A 14 17.86 -14.98 -13.71
N LYS A 15 18.78 -15.59 -12.95
CA LYS A 15 19.87 -16.40 -13.51
C LYS A 15 19.45 -17.82 -13.92
N VAL A 16 18.34 -18.32 -13.40
CA VAL A 16 17.88 -19.71 -13.62
C VAL A 16 16.54 -19.76 -14.37
N LEU A 17 15.69 -18.74 -14.21
CA LEU A 17 14.38 -18.68 -14.82
C LEU A 17 14.46 -18.10 -16.24
N HIS A 18 14.40 -18.97 -17.24
CA HIS A 18 14.34 -18.58 -18.65
C HIS A 18 12.91 -18.21 -19.07
N ALA A 19 12.77 -17.43 -20.15
CA ALA A 19 11.51 -16.79 -20.56
C ALA A 19 10.31 -17.76 -20.69
N LYS A 20 10.53 -18.98 -21.20
CA LYS A 20 9.47 -20.01 -21.33
C LYS A 20 8.89 -20.40 -19.97
N LEU A 21 9.73 -20.64 -18.98
CA LEU A 21 9.29 -21.01 -17.64
C LEU A 21 8.60 -19.85 -16.93
N ILE A 22 9.10 -18.62 -17.10
CA ILE A 22 8.46 -17.40 -16.58
C ILE A 22 7.02 -17.30 -17.11
N LYS A 23 6.85 -17.48 -18.43
CA LYS A 23 5.52 -17.47 -19.06
C LYS A 23 4.62 -18.56 -18.50
N GLN A 24 5.09 -19.80 -18.39
CA GLN A 24 4.31 -20.90 -17.84
C GLN A 24 3.84 -20.64 -16.40
N ILE A 25 4.71 -20.08 -15.56
CA ILE A 25 4.35 -19.69 -14.19
C ILE A 25 3.30 -18.57 -14.21
N ALA A 26 3.47 -17.56 -15.06
CA ALA A 26 2.50 -16.48 -15.21
C ALA A 26 1.12 -17.01 -15.66
N ASP A 27 1.09 -17.93 -16.62
CA ASP A 27 -0.15 -18.55 -17.12
C ASP A 27 -0.86 -19.36 -16.01
N GLN A 28 -0.11 -20.11 -15.20
CA GLN A 28 -0.67 -20.85 -14.07
C GLN A 28 -1.20 -19.94 -12.97
N ILE A 29 -0.45 -18.89 -12.61
CA ILE A 29 -0.91 -17.87 -11.65
C ILE A 29 -2.21 -17.27 -12.16
N LYS A 30 -2.25 -16.86 -13.44
CA LYS A 30 -3.44 -16.29 -14.08
C LYS A 30 -4.66 -17.20 -13.94
N GLN A 31 -4.50 -18.49 -14.23
CA GLN A 31 -5.59 -19.46 -14.10
C GLN A 31 -6.14 -19.55 -12.68
N ILE A 32 -5.25 -19.58 -11.68
CA ILE A 32 -5.66 -19.63 -10.27
C ILE A 32 -6.38 -18.35 -9.86
N LEU A 33 -5.87 -17.17 -10.25
CA LEU A 33 -6.53 -15.90 -9.91
C LEU A 33 -7.94 -15.79 -10.52
N PHE A 34 -8.16 -16.34 -11.72
CA PHE A 34 -9.50 -16.38 -12.32
C PHE A 34 -10.50 -17.26 -11.57
N GLN A 35 -10.05 -18.17 -10.70
CA GLN A 35 -10.95 -18.93 -9.85
C GLN A 35 -11.68 -18.06 -8.82
N SER A 36 -11.26 -16.81 -8.60
CA SER A 36 -12.01 -15.82 -7.80
C SER A 36 -13.45 -15.63 -8.26
N SER A 37 -13.76 -15.85 -9.55
CA SER A 37 -15.15 -15.78 -10.04
C SER A 37 -16.08 -16.79 -9.38
N VAL A 38 -15.53 -17.85 -8.77
CA VAL A 38 -16.30 -18.85 -8.03
C VAL A 38 -16.95 -18.27 -6.78
N PHE A 39 -16.35 -17.26 -6.14
CA PHE A 39 -16.98 -16.59 -4.99
C PHE A 39 -18.36 -16.02 -5.35
N ALA A 40 -18.46 -15.38 -6.52
CA ALA A 40 -19.72 -14.84 -7.04
C ALA A 40 -20.66 -15.89 -7.66
N ASN A 41 -20.15 -17.06 -8.03
CA ASN A 41 -20.87 -18.07 -8.79
C ASN A 41 -20.95 -19.41 -8.05
N MET A 42 -20.95 -19.39 -6.72
CA MET A 42 -20.88 -20.60 -5.90
C MET A 42 -22.06 -21.54 -6.20
N ASP A 43 -23.26 -21.01 -6.42
CA ASP A 43 -24.43 -21.81 -6.78
C ASP A 43 -24.25 -22.56 -8.10
N LYS A 44 -23.62 -21.91 -9.09
CA LYS A 44 -23.28 -22.56 -10.35
C LYS A 44 -22.24 -23.67 -10.11
N LYS A 45 -21.24 -23.41 -9.27
CA LYS A 45 -20.20 -24.39 -8.94
C LYS A 45 -20.78 -25.61 -8.20
N VAL A 46 -21.71 -25.41 -7.27
CA VAL A 46 -22.41 -26.51 -6.57
C VAL A 46 -23.28 -27.31 -7.54
N ARG A 47 -23.89 -26.69 -8.56
CA ARG A 47 -24.61 -27.44 -9.61
C ARG A 47 -23.68 -28.32 -10.45
N GLU A 48 -22.49 -27.82 -10.78
CA GLU A 48 -21.48 -28.58 -11.55
C GLU A 48 -20.81 -29.68 -10.72
N GLU A 49 -20.60 -29.42 -9.43
CA GLU A 49 -19.96 -30.34 -8.49
C GLU A 49 -20.85 -30.50 -7.24
N PRO A 50 -21.89 -31.35 -7.31
CA PRO A 50 -22.89 -31.47 -6.23
C PRO A 50 -22.28 -31.72 -4.86
N TRP A 51 -21.25 -32.55 -4.74
CA TRP A 51 -20.60 -32.86 -3.45
C TRP A 51 -20.11 -31.63 -2.67
N LEU A 52 -19.92 -30.46 -3.31
CA LEU A 52 -19.59 -29.20 -2.63
C LEU A 52 -20.71 -28.69 -1.71
N TRP A 53 -21.97 -29.08 -1.93
CA TRP A 53 -23.09 -28.65 -1.09
C TRP A 53 -22.88 -29.03 0.38
N PHE A 54 -22.13 -30.11 0.64
CA PHE A 54 -21.82 -30.57 1.99
C PHE A 54 -20.78 -29.71 2.72
N ARG A 55 -19.89 -29.02 1.99
CA ARG A 55 -18.76 -28.26 2.55
C ARG A 55 -18.42 -26.98 1.77
N PRO A 56 -19.40 -26.09 1.51
CA PRO A 56 -19.17 -24.90 0.68
C PRO A 56 -18.15 -23.96 1.31
N GLU A 57 -18.15 -23.82 2.64
CA GLU A 57 -17.26 -22.90 3.35
C GLU A 57 -15.80 -23.38 3.37
N SER A 58 -15.57 -24.69 3.60
CA SER A 58 -14.22 -25.27 3.52
C SER A 58 -13.61 -25.06 2.15
N TYR A 59 -14.40 -25.26 1.09
CA TYR A 59 -13.95 -25.04 -0.28
C TYR A 59 -13.61 -23.57 -0.55
N LYS A 60 -14.45 -22.63 -0.07
CA LYS A 60 -14.16 -21.19 -0.18
C LYS A 60 -12.87 -20.81 0.52
N GLN A 61 -12.62 -21.33 1.72
CA GLN A 61 -11.39 -21.08 2.48
C GLN A 61 -10.15 -21.64 1.79
N GLU A 62 -10.23 -22.86 1.25
CA GLU A 62 -9.13 -23.45 0.48
C GLU A 62 -8.85 -22.66 -0.81
N LEU A 63 -9.89 -22.23 -1.51
CA LEU A 63 -9.78 -21.41 -2.71
C LEU A 63 -9.16 -20.04 -2.40
N GLU A 64 -9.62 -19.41 -1.33
CA GLU A 64 -9.08 -18.15 -0.80
C GLU A 64 -7.58 -18.27 -0.50
N GLU A 65 -7.15 -19.33 0.21
CA GLU A 65 -5.73 -19.55 0.49
C GLU A 65 -4.92 -19.76 -0.80
N GLN A 66 -5.44 -20.53 -1.76
CA GLN A 66 -4.77 -20.75 -3.05
C GLN A 66 -4.57 -19.46 -3.84
N ILE A 67 -5.61 -18.62 -3.91
CA ILE A 67 -5.55 -17.31 -4.59
C ILE A 67 -4.52 -16.40 -3.90
N ILE A 68 -4.54 -16.34 -2.56
CA ILE A 68 -3.59 -15.52 -1.79
C ILE A 68 -2.15 -16.00 -2.02
N GLN A 69 -1.91 -17.30 -2.04
CA GLN A 69 -0.58 -17.86 -2.32
C GLN A 69 -0.12 -17.55 -3.76
N ALA A 70 -1.00 -17.68 -4.74
CA ALA A 70 -0.68 -17.38 -6.14
C ALA A 70 -0.35 -15.89 -6.31
N ALA A 71 -1.14 -15.01 -5.69
CA ALA A 71 -0.92 -13.57 -5.72
C ALA A 71 0.36 -13.15 -4.95
N SER A 72 0.68 -13.81 -3.83
CA SER A 72 1.96 -13.64 -3.14
C SER A 72 3.15 -14.03 -4.03
N CYS A 73 3.02 -15.15 -4.76
CA CYS A 73 4.03 -15.58 -5.73
C CYS A 73 4.18 -14.55 -6.87
N LEU A 74 3.07 -13.97 -7.35
CA LEU A 74 3.09 -12.91 -8.35
C LEU A 74 3.88 -11.68 -7.87
N VAL A 75 3.64 -11.21 -6.65
CA VAL A 75 4.41 -10.08 -6.07
C VAL A 75 5.90 -10.39 -6.07
N THR A 76 6.30 -11.58 -5.60
CA THR A 76 7.70 -12.01 -5.63
C THR A 76 8.26 -12.01 -7.05
N MET A 77 7.53 -12.58 -8.02
CA MET A 77 7.97 -12.62 -9.42
C MET A 77 8.22 -11.21 -9.96
N ILE A 78 7.32 -10.27 -9.72
CA ILE A 78 7.48 -8.87 -10.14
C ILE A 78 8.72 -8.25 -9.46
N THR A 79 8.89 -8.43 -8.15
CA THR A 79 10.01 -7.82 -7.41
C THR A 79 11.39 -8.40 -7.78
N THR A 80 11.46 -9.70 -8.04
CA THR A 80 12.70 -10.42 -8.24
C THR A 80 13.14 -10.37 -9.70
N LEU A 81 12.19 -10.52 -10.63
CA LEU A 81 12.49 -10.57 -12.07
C LEU A 81 12.41 -9.20 -12.74
N LYS A 82 11.69 -8.23 -12.13
CA LYS A 82 11.58 -6.85 -12.59
C LYS A 82 11.24 -6.77 -14.09
N SER A 83 12.13 -6.19 -14.90
CA SER A 83 11.94 -6.00 -16.34
C SER A 83 11.64 -7.30 -17.10
N ALA A 84 12.16 -8.44 -16.65
CA ALA A 84 11.92 -9.73 -17.30
C ALA A 84 10.47 -10.23 -17.13
N PHE A 85 9.75 -9.77 -16.10
CA PHE A 85 8.36 -10.16 -15.86
C PHE A 85 7.35 -9.13 -16.39
N LEU A 86 7.79 -7.89 -16.63
CA LEU A 86 6.93 -6.79 -17.09
C LEU A 86 6.04 -7.12 -18.31
N PRO A 87 6.51 -7.86 -19.35
CA PRO A 87 5.68 -8.18 -20.51
C PRO A 87 4.40 -8.95 -20.15
N HIS A 88 4.42 -9.74 -19.08
CA HIS A 88 3.31 -10.61 -18.68
C HIS A 88 2.24 -9.90 -17.83
N ILE A 89 2.54 -8.70 -17.30
CA ILE A 89 1.64 -8.00 -16.38
C ILE A 89 0.30 -7.67 -17.05
N TYR A 90 0.31 -7.21 -18.30
CA TYR A 90 -0.93 -6.85 -19.00
C TYR A 90 -1.90 -8.02 -19.13
N GLU A 91 -1.38 -9.23 -19.32
CA GLU A 91 -2.19 -10.44 -19.43
C GLU A 91 -2.77 -10.89 -18.08
N LEU A 92 -2.13 -10.49 -16.97
CA LEU A 92 -2.53 -10.80 -15.61
C LEU A 92 -3.51 -9.77 -15.03
N LEU A 93 -3.43 -8.50 -15.45
CA LEU A 93 -4.24 -7.41 -14.89
C LEU A 93 -5.76 -7.72 -14.84
N PRO A 94 -6.41 -8.30 -15.86
CA PRO A 94 -7.83 -8.67 -15.76
C PRO A 94 -8.13 -9.69 -14.65
N ALA A 95 -7.21 -10.63 -14.42
CA ALA A 95 -7.37 -11.62 -13.36
C ALA A 95 -7.17 -11.00 -11.97
N ILE A 96 -6.26 -10.02 -11.84
CA ILE A 96 -6.03 -9.28 -10.59
C ILE A 96 -7.20 -8.35 -10.29
N GLU A 97 -7.75 -7.70 -11.31
CA GLU A 97 -8.94 -6.85 -11.20
C GLU A 97 -10.16 -7.63 -10.69
N ALA A 98 -10.34 -8.88 -11.13
CA ALA A 98 -11.44 -9.72 -10.64
C ALA A 98 -11.40 -9.94 -9.11
N LEU A 99 -10.20 -9.88 -8.49
CA LEU A 99 -9.99 -10.19 -7.07
C LEU A 99 -10.52 -9.11 -6.12
N TRP A 100 -10.73 -7.88 -6.58
CA TRP A 100 -11.36 -6.84 -5.76
C TRP A 100 -12.87 -6.73 -5.99
N GLY A 101 -13.48 -7.71 -6.67
CA GLY A 101 -14.94 -7.75 -6.87
C GLY A 101 -15.69 -7.82 -5.53
N HIS A 102 -16.93 -7.33 -5.53
CA HIS A 102 -17.75 -7.21 -4.32
C HIS A 102 -17.85 -8.53 -3.52
N GLU A 103 -18.07 -9.65 -4.22
CA GLU A 103 -18.22 -10.99 -3.65
C GLU A 103 -16.90 -11.62 -3.14
N CYS A 104 -15.74 -11.01 -3.42
CA CYS A 104 -14.47 -11.54 -2.95
C CYS A 104 -14.28 -11.29 -1.45
N PRO A 105 -13.70 -12.25 -0.71
CA PRO A 105 -13.29 -12.06 0.68
C PRO A 105 -12.30 -10.89 0.84
N ASP A 106 -12.34 -10.22 2.00
CA ASP A 106 -11.54 -9.03 2.26
C ASP A 106 -10.02 -9.25 2.15
N ASN A 107 -9.53 -10.45 2.48
CA ASN A 107 -8.12 -10.78 2.33
C ASN A 107 -7.70 -10.99 0.87
N VAL A 108 -8.57 -11.55 0.03
CA VAL A 108 -8.37 -11.63 -1.43
C VAL A 108 -8.31 -10.22 -2.02
N LYS A 109 -9.28 -9.37 -1.64
CA LYS A 109 -9.30 -7.95 -2.01
C LYS A 109 -8.00 -7.26 -1.57
N ALA A 110 -7.56 -7.47 -0.33
CA ALA A 110 -6.38 -6.83 0.21
C ALA A 110 -5.12 -7.18 -0.60
N VAL A 111 -4.96 -8.45 -0.99
CA VAL A 111 -3.81 -8.86 -1.80
C VAL A 111 -3.87 -8.26 -3.21
N ALA A 112 -5.06 -8.17 -3.82
CA ALA A 112 -5.25 -7.51 -5.11
C ALA A 112 -4.81 -6.04 -5.06
N ILE A 113 -5.30 -5.29 -4.06
CA ILE A 113 -4.95 -3.89 -3.84
C ILE A 113 -3.45 -3.75 -3.56
N SER A 114 -2.85 -4.69 -2.84
CA SER A 114 -1.40 -4.68 -2.58
C SER A 114 -0.59 -4.85 -3.87
N ILE A 115 -1.02 -5.71 -4.81
CA ILE A 115 -0.37 -5.84 -6.12
C ILE A 115 -0.51 -4.54 -6.92
N PHE A 116 -1.70 -3.95 -6.96
CA PHE A 116 -1.91 -2.67 -7.63
C PHE A 116 -1.09 -1.54 -7.03
N ASN A 117 -1.00 -1.45 -5.70
CA ASN A 117 -0.12 -0.52 -4.99
C ASN A 117 1.34 -0.68 -5.45
N PHE A 118 1.81 -1.93 -5.56
CA PHE A 118 3.16 -2.23 -6.02
C PHE A 118 3.39 -1.77 -7.47
N LEU A 119 2.46 -2.13 -8.36
CA LEU A 119 2.54 -1.75 -9.78
C LEU A 119 2.45 -0.24 -9.97
N LEU A 120 1.62 0.44 -9.19
CA LEU A 120 1.46 1.89 -9.27
C LEU A 120 2.73 2.63 -8.84
N SER A 121 3.40 2.14 -7.79
CA SER A 121 4.68 2.69 -7.31
C SER A 121 5.77 2.64 -8.37
N ASP A 122 5.96 1.47 -9.00
CA ASP A 122 7.15 1.21 -9.83
C ASP A 122 6.88 1.35 -11.34
N TYR A 123 5.63 1.15 -11.76
CA TYR A 123 5.22 1.07 -13.16
C TYR A 123 3.85 1.75 -13.44
N PRO A 124 3.63 3.01 -13.02
CA PRO A 124 2.33 3.68 -13.11
C PRO A 124 1.75 3.68 -14.54
N GLN A 125 2.58 3.84 -15.57
CA GLN A 125 2.22 3.80 -16.99
C GLN A 125 1.55 2.49 -17.43
N LYS A 126 1.70 1.39 -16.67
CA LYS A 126 1.04 0.11 -16.95
C LYS A 126 -0.41 0.08 -16.48
N LEU A 127 -0.81 1.04 -15.64
CA LEU A 127 -2.12 1.09 -15.01
C LEU A 127 -3.00 2.25 -15.52
N GLU A 128 -2.64 2.88 -16.64
CA GLU A 128 -3.40 4.05 -17.15
C GLU A 128 -4.90 3.78 -17.31
N ARG A 129 -5.29 2.56 -17.73
CA ARG A 129 -6.71 2.16 -17.86
C ARG A 129 -7.48 2.12 -16.53
N TYR A 130 -6.78 2.14 -15.40
CA TYR A 130 -7.34 2.07 -14.06
C TYR A 130 -7.34 3.42 -13.34
N TYR A 131 -6.89 4.50 -13.99
CA TYR A 131 -6.77 5.78 -13.31
C TYR A 131 -8.10 6.37 -12.84
N ASP A 132 -9.19 6.06 -13.53
CA ASP A 132 -10.52 6.54 -13.15
C ASP A 132 -11.20 5.64 -12.12
N THR A 133 -10.90 4.33 -12.12
CA THR A 133 -11.59 3.35 -11.28
C THR A 133 -10.85 3.06 -9.97
N TYR A 134 -9.52 2.97 -10.01
CA TYR A 134 -8.72 2.56 -8.85
C TYR A 134 -8.86 3.50 -7.64
N PRO A 135 -8.83 4.84 -7.79
CA PRO A 135 -9.06 5.76 -6.66
C PRO A 135 -10.40 5.53 -5.96
N MET A 136 -11.47 5.29 -6.73
CA MET A 136 -12.80 5.05 -6.19
C MET A 136 -12.85 3.73 -5.40
N ILE A 137 -12.19 2.69 -5.92
CA ILE A 137 -12.09 1.38 -5.26
C ILE A 137 -11.37 1.51 -3.92
N VAL A 138 -10.17 2.09 -3.89
CA VAL A 138 -9.42 2.20 -2.62
C VAL A 138 -10.10 3.11 -1.60
N MET A 139 -10.93 4.06 -2.04
CA MET A 139 -11.72 4.89 -1.14
C MET A 139 -12.83 4.09 -0.46
N ASP A 140 -13.62 3.32 -1.22
CA ASP A 140 -14.67 2.46 -0.68
C ASP A 140 -14.12 1.43 0.32
N LEU A 141 -12.96 0.85 -0.01
CA LEU A 141 -12.31 -0.18 0.81
C LEU A 141 -11.78 0.35 2.16
N CYS A 142 -11.68 1.67 2.37
CA CYS A 142 -11.37 2.22 3.70
C CYS A 142 -12.45 1.91 4.73
N TYR A 143 -13.71 1.71 4.31
CA TYR A 143 -14.84 1.42 5.19
C TYR A 143 -14.97 -0.07 5.56
N SER A 144 -14.09 -0.93 5.05
CA SER A 144 -14.03 -2.35 5.44
C SER A 144 -13.72 -2.49 6.94
N GLN A 145 -14.16 -3.60 7.53
CA GLN A 145 -13.81 -4.00 8.90
C GLN A 145 -12.42 -4.63 9.01
N SER A 146 -11.85 -5.11 7.88
CA SER A 146 -10.56 -5.78 7.81
C SER A 146 -9.41 -4.77 7.94
N PRO A 147 -8.60 -4.82 9.02
CA PRO A 147 -7.47 -3.91 9.18
C PRO A 147 -6.45 -4.04 8.05
N GLN A 148 -6.25 -5.24 7.52
CA GLN A 148 -5.36 -5.49 6.40
C GLN A 148 -5.85 -4.78 5.13
N LEU A 149 -7.15 -4.86 4.82
CA LEU A 149 -7.73 -4.20 3.66
C LEU A 149 -7.70 -2.68 3.81
N GLN A 150 -8.05 -2.17 4.99
CA GLN A 150 -7.93 -0.74 5.34
C GLN A 150 -6.50 -0.22 5.14
N ARG A 151 -5.49 -1.01 5.55
CA ARG A 151 -4.07 -0.67 5.36
C ARG A 151 -3.72 -0.54 3.87
N GLU A 152 -4.09 -1.53 3.05
CA GLU A 152 -3.78 -1.49 1.62
C GLU A 152 -4.56 -0.40 0.88
N ALA A 153 -5.80 -0.14 1.28
CA ALA A 153 -6.62 0.98 0.81
C ALA A 153 -5.95 2.33 1.11
N ALA A 154 -5.56 2.57 2.37
CA ALA A 154 -4.87 3.80 2.77
C ALA A 154 -3.55 4.00 2.00
N ARG A 155 -2.77 2.93 1.80
CA ARG A 155 -1.56 2.97 0.96
C ARG A 155 -1.88 3.37 -0.49
N GLY A 156 -2.96 2.83 -1.05
CA GLY A 156 -3.42 3.14 -2.41
C GLY A 156 -3.84 4.60 -2.56
N ILE A 157 -4.59 5.15 -1.61
CA ILE A 157 -4.93 6.58 -1.57
C ILE A 157 -3.66 7.43 -1.57
N GLY A 158 -2.69 7.09 -0.72
CA GLY A 158 -1.41 7.79 -0.66
C GLY A 158 -0.64 7.75 -2.00
N LEU A 159 -0.64 6.63 -2.71
CA LEU A 159 -0.02 6.52 -4.03
C LEU A 159 -0.79 7.29 -5.11
N CYS A 160 -2.13 7.26 -5.09
CA CYS A 160 -2.93 8.06 -6.01
C CYS A 160 -2.59 9.55 -5.89
N ALA A 161 -2.35 10.05 -4.67
CA ALA A 161 -1.92 11.42 -4.45
C ALA A 161 -0.55 11.76 -5.06
N THR A 162 0.37 10.79 -5.25
CA THR A 162 1.69 11.06 -5.82
C THR A 162 1.69 11.16 -7.35
N HIS A 163 0.69 10.59 -8.03
CA HIS A 163 0.63 10.57 -9.49
C HIS A 163 -0.37 11.61 -10.00
N SER A 164 0.08 12.69 -10.65
CA SER A 164 -0.77 13.82 -11.08
C SER A 164 -1.95 13.44 -11.98
N LYS A 165 -1.84 12.38 -12.78
CA LYS A 165 -2.92 11.86 -13.63
C LYS A 165 -4.02 11.13 -12.85
N LEU A 166 -3.69 10.63 -11.65
CA LEU A 166 -4.65 9.99 -10.75
C LEU A 166 -5.33 11.06 -9.90
N MET A 167 -6.63 10.91 -9.72
CA MET A 167 -7.48 11.84 -8.95
C MET A 167 -7.55 13.27 -9.55
N PRO A 168 -7.88 13.44 -10.85
CA PRO A 168 -8.08 14.78 -11.42
C PRO A 168 -9.22 15.53 -10.73
N ASN A 169 -10.26 14.80 -10.28
CA ASN A 169 -11.39 15.30 -9.49
C ASN A 169 -11.27 14.90 -8.02
N PHE A 170 -10.06 14.94 -7.46
CA PHE A 170 -9.82 14.62 -6.05
C PHE A 170 -10.68 15.49 -5.13
N ASP A 171 -11.79 14.94 -4.64
CA ASP A 171 -12.49 15.53 -3.52
C ASP A 171 -11.74 15.16 -2.24
N ALA A 172 -10.87 16.07 -1.82
CA ALA A 172 -10.04 15.88 -0.65
C ALA A 172 -10.88 15.52 0.59
N LEU A 173 -12.11 16.03 0.72
CA LEU A 173 -12.95 15.73 1.87
C LEU A 173 -13.35 14.25 1.90
N VAL A 174 -13.77 13.70 0.76
CA VAL A 174 -14.20 12.29 0.67
C VAL A 174 -13.05 11.33 0.99
N PHE A 175 -11.84 11.58 0.47
CA PHE A 175 -10.68 10.74 0.78
C PHE A 175 -10.20 10.92 2.22
N LEU A 176 -10.31 12.12 2.79
CA LEU A 176 -9.98 12.37 4.18
C LEU A 176 -10.96 11.66 5.12
N ASP A 177 -12.25 11.62 4.79
CA ASP A 177 -13.28 10.92 5.58
C ASP A 177 -13.01 9.41 5.64
N GLY A 178 -12.69 8.78 4.50
CA GLY A 178 -12.30 7.38 4.48
C GLY A 178 -11.05 7.10 5.33
N LEU A 179 -10.04 7.97 5.27
CA LEU A 179 -8.84 7.84 6.10
C LEU A 179 -9.14 8.10 7.60
N ASN A 180 -10.02 9.03 7.93
CA ASN A 180 -10.45 9.30 9.30
C ASN A 180 -11.21 8.11 9.90
N PHE A 181 -12.05 7.43 9.11
CA PHE A 181 -12.72 6.21 9.55
C PHE A 181 -11.73 5.12 10.02
N VAL A 182 -10.61 4.94 9.32
CA VAL A 182 -9.55 4.00 9.72
C VAL A 182 -8.85 4.46 11.00
N ILE A 183 -8.71 5.77 11.24
CA ILE A 183 -8.16 6.32 12.48
C ILE A 183 -9.10 6.06 13.66
N ASP A 184 -10.38 6.31 13.46
CA ASP A 184 -11.43 6.16 14.49
C ASP A 184 -11.63 4.69 14.88
N SER A 185 -11.30 3.77 13.96
CA SER A 185 -11.23 2.32 14.22
C SER A 185 -10.16 1.91 15.25
N GLY A 186 -9.28 2.83 15.67
CA GLY A 186 -8.33 2.64 16.77
C GLY A 186 -7.04 1.89 16.41
N ARG A 187 -6.20 1.63 17.42
CA ARG A 187 -4.85 1.00 17.26
C ARG A 187 -4.58 -0.15 18.23
N GLN A 188 -5.65 -0.84 18.65
CA GLN A 188 -5.57 -1.81 19.75
C GLN A 188 -4.82 -3.09 19.38
N SER A 189 -4.79 -3.45 18.09
CA SER A 189 -4.03 -4.59 17.57
C SER A 189 -2.88 -4.13 16.69
N GLU A 190 -1.87 -5.00 16.51
CA GLU A 190 -0.74 -4.74 15.63
C GLU A 190 -1.17 -4.43 14.19
N GLU A 191 -2.14 -5.18 13.65
CA GLU A 191 -2.66 -4.94 12.30
C GLU A 191 -3.33 -3.57 12.17
N ARG A 192 -4.11 -3.15 13.17
CA ARG A 192 -4.72 -1.81 13.20
C ARG A 192 -3.67 -0.73 13.38
N ALA A 193 -2.60 -0.98 14.13
CA ALA A 193 -1.47 -0.08 14.25
C ALA A 193 -0.72 0.09 12.90
N MET A 194 -0.61 -0.97 12.09
CA MET A 194 -0.06 -0.88 10.73
C MET A 194 -1.00 -0.14 9.78
N ALA A 195 -2.32 -0.36 9.86
CA ALA A 195 -3.31 0.41 9.10
C ALA A 195 -3.25 1.90 9.43
N TYR A 196 -3.13 2.21 10.72
CA TYR A 196 -2.94 3.58 11.20
C TYR A 196 -1.66 4.23 10.62
N ASP A 197 -0.53 3.51 10.66
CA ASP A 197 0.74 4.00 10.09
C ASP A 197 0.59 4.28 8.57
N ALA A 198 -0.15 3.43 7.85
CA ALA A 198 -0.46 3.65 6.44
C ALA A 198 -1.30 4.91 6.20
N VAL A 199 -2.30 5.18 7.04
CA VAL A 199 -3.11 6.39 6.96
C VAL A 199 -2.27 7.65 7.17
N VAL A 200 -1.39 7.67 8.19
CA VAL A 200 -0.53 8.82 8.45
C VAL A 200 0.45 9.07 7.30
N SER A 201 0.96 8.00 6.69
CA SER A 201 1.78 8.09 5.48
C SER A 201 0.97 8.64 4.30
N ALA A 202 -0.27 8.20 4.11
CA ALA A 202 -1.16 8.67 3.06
C ALA A 202 -1.46 10.17 3.20
N PHE A 203 -1.87 10.63 4.39
CA PHE A 203 -2.01 12.06 4.67
C PHE A 203 -0.74 12.84 4.33
N GLY A 204 0.42 12.25 4.62
CA GLY A 204 1.68 12.89 4.32
C GLY A 204 1.89 13.14 2.84
N LYS A 205 1.54 12.17 1.99
CA LYS A 205 1.59 12.27 0.53
C LYS A 205 0.55 13.25 -0.01
N ILE A 206 -0.68 13.25 0.53
CA ILE A 206 -1.70 14.19 0.08
C ILE A 206 -1.28 15.64 0.41
N ILE A 207 -0.79 15.92 1.62
CA ILE A 207 -0.30 17.26 2.00
C ILE A 207 0.85 17.71 1.09
N GLU A 208 1.75 16.81 0.73
CA GLU A 208 2.92 17.12 -0.10
C GLU A 208 2.57 17.35 -1.58
N TYR A 209 1.80 16.46 -2.19
CA TYR A 209 1.57 16.43 -3.63
C TYR A 209 0.22 17.06 -4.06
N ARG A 210 -0.69 17.28 -3.11
CA ARG A 210 -2.06 17.78 -3.35
C ARG A 210 -2.44 18.93 -2.40
N ARG A 211 -1.46 19.68 -1.90
CA ARG A 211 -1.68 20.82 -0.98
C ARG A 211 -2.75 21.80 -1.46
N HIS A 212 -2.77 22.10 -2.76
CA HIS A 212 -3.72 23.05 -3.36
C HIS A 212 -5.17 22.56 -3.32
N MET A 213 -5.40 21.27 -3.09
CA MET A 213 -6.74 20.66 -3.01
C MET A 213 -7.23 20.53 -1.56
N ILE A 214 -6.40 20.83 -0.56
CA ILE A 214 -6.76 20.68 0.87
C ILE A 214 -6.77 22.05 1.56
N HIS A 215 -7.90 22.42 2.17
CA HIS A 215 -8.04 23.63 2.98
C HIS A 215 -8.00 23.37 4.49
N THR A 216 -7.16 22.43 4.95
CA THR A 216 -7.24 21.94 6.34
C THR A 216 -5.96 22.21 7.13
N PRO A 217 -5.83 23.39 7.77
CA PRO A 217 -4.74 23.73 8.70
C PRO A 217 -4.55 22.72 9.85
N GLN A 218 -5.56 21.88 10.13
CA GLN A 218 -5.60 20.93 11.24
C GLN A 218 -4.90 19.60 10.95
N MET A 219 -4.71 19.24 9.67
CA MET A 219 -4.14 17.94 9.26
C MET A 219 -2.66 17.80 9.64
N LEU A 220 -1.95 18.93 9.63
CA LEU A 220 -0.52 18.95 9.83
C LEU A 220 -0.12 18.80 11.32
N PRO A 221 -0.77 19.50 12.28
CA PRO A 221 -0.60 19.20 13.70
C PRO A 221 -0.93 17.74 14.07
N LEU A 222 -2.00 17.19 13.49
CA LEU A 222 -2.41 15.79 13.69
C LEU A 222 -1.32 14.83 13.20
N ARG A 223 -0.82 15.03 11.97
CA ARG A 223 0.28 14.25 11.41
C ARG A 223 1.53 14.31 12.29
N LEU A 224 1.95 15.50 12.73
CA LEU A 224 3.12 15.67 13.60
C LEU A 224 2.94 15.00 14.97
N LYS A 225 1.70 14.88 15.48
CA LYS A 225 1.42 14.14 16.72
C LYS A 225 1.57 12.62 16.54
N SER A 226 1.37 12.13 15.33
CA SER A 226 1.40 10.70 15.03
C SER A 226 2.79 10.15 14.71
N LEU A 227 3.79 11.01 14.54
CA LEU A 227 5.18 10.62 14.24
C LEU A 227 6.03 10.46 15.51
N PRO A 228 7.08 9.60 15.48
CA PRO A 228 7.46 8.71 14.39
C PRO A 228 6.57 7.46 14.32
N LEU A 229 6.31 6.98 13.10
CA LEU A 229 5.68 5.67 12.86
C LEU A 229 6.64 4.56 13.26
N ARG A 230 6.11 3.41 13.72
CA ARG A 230 6.94 2.33 14.28
C ARG A 230 6.55 0.92 13.84
N ASN A 231 5.36 0.74 13.29
CA ASN A 231 4.81 -0.58 13.01
C ASN A 231 5.00 -0.94 11.53
N GLY A 232 4.70 -0.01 10.62
CA GLY A 232 4.92 -0.19 9.18
C GLY A 232 6.28 0.35 8.75
N PHE A 233 7.29 -0.51 8.51
CA PHE A 233 8.64 -0.02 8.14
C PHE A 233 8.67 0.72 6.79
N LYS A 234 7.86 0.29 5.81
CA LYS A 234 7.77 0.99 4.51
C LYS A 234 7.12 2.37 4.69
N GLU A 235 6.06 2.42 5.49
CA GLU A 235 5.29 3.63 5.81
C GLU A 235 6.14 4.59 6.65
N ALA A 236 6.88 4.09 7.64
CA ALA A 236 7.79 4.87 8.47
C ALA A 236 8.91 5.51 7.63
N LYS A 237 9.54 4.73 6.73
CA LYS A 237 10.56 5.26 5.81
C LYS A 237 9.99 6.38 4.93
N SER A 238 8.81 6.16 4.34
CA SER A 238 8.12 7.16 3.54
C SER A 238 7.80 8.42 4.36
N ALA A 239 7.16 8.26 5.53
CA ALA A 239 6.75 9.37 6.37
C ALA A 239 7.95 10.18 6.90
N ASN A 240 9.05 9.52 7.23
CA ASN A 240 10.28 10.16 7.68
C ASN A 240 11.03 10.86 6.54
N ALA A 241 11.03 10.31 5.32
CA ALA A 241 11.57 11.01 4.15
C ALA A 241 10.81 12.33 3.90
N GLN A 242 9.49 12.30 4.07
CA GLN A 242 8.64 13.48 3.91
C GLN A 242 8.81 14.52 5.02
N LEU A 243 9.26 14.14 6.21
CA LEU A 243 9.70 15.12 7.21
C LEU A 243 10.92 15.92 6.70
N GLY A 244 11.80 15.29 5.90
CA GLY A 244 12.98 15.95 5.32
C GLY A 244 12.66 17.11 4.36
N LEU A 245 11.54 17.05 3.65
CA LEU A 245 11.23 17.97 2.54
C LEU A 245 10.80 19.39 2.97
N PRO A 246 9.96 19.59 4.01
CA PRO A 246 9.69 20.91 4.58
C PRO A 246 10.94 21.63 5.11
N PHE A 247 11.96 20.87 5.51
CA PHE A 247 13.21 21.41 6.04
C PHE A 247 14.14 21.95 4.96
N GLU A 248 14.09 21.39 3.74
CA GLU A 248 14.82 21.92 2.58
C GLU A 248 14.11 23.11 1.94
N ARG A 249 12.77 23.11 1.95
CA ARG A 249 11.94 24.16 1.32
C ARG A 249 11.65 25.36 2.23
N TYR A 250 12.15 25.37 3.47
CA TYR A 250 11.93 26.44 4.47
C TYR A 250 10.45 26.83 4.64
N ASP A 251 9.57 25.84 4.59
CA ASP A 251 8.13 26.05 4.65
C ASP A 251 7.71 26.18 6.13
N TRP A 252 8.08 27.31 6.76
CA TRP A 252 7.87 27.57 8.20
C TRP A 252 6.40 27.52 8.61
N ASP A 253 5.48 27.77 7.66
CA ASP A 253 4.05 27.61 7.88
C ASP A 253 3.68 26.13 8.13
N LEU A 254 4.47 25.16 7.62
CA LEU A 254 4.25 23.73 7.88
C LEU A 254 4.77 23.27 9.26
N LEU A 255 5.76 23.96 9.81
CA LEU A 255 6.24 23.68 11.16
C LEU A 255 5.42 24.43 12.21
N GLY A 256 4.47 25.28 11.78
CA GLY A 256 3.70 26.16 12.65
C GLY A 256 4.57 27.31 13.17
N ARG A 257 4.02 28.53 13.19
CA ARG A 257 4.70 29.75 13.66
C ARG A 257 5.05 29.75 15.17
N ASN A 258 4.94 28.61 15.87
CA ASN A 258 5.16 28.46 17.31
C ASN A 258 6.30 27.48 17.62
N ASP A 259 7.22 27.90 18.49
CA ASP A 259 8.40 27.13 18.96
C ASP A 259 8.10 25.72 19.50
N LYS A 260 6.86 25.48 19.93
CA LYS A 260 6.38 24.18 20.43
C LYS A 260 6.39 23.09 19.35
N SER A 261 6.04 23.43 18.12
CA SER A 261 6.00 22.47 17.01
C SER A 261 7.40 22.16 16.49
N LEU A 262 8.28 23.16 16.45
CA LEU A 262 9.71 22.98 16.17
C LEU A 262 10.37 22.06 17.21
N SER A 263 10.15 22.32 18.50
CA SER A 263 10.65 21.48 19.59
C SER A 263 10.20 20.01 19.47
N LYS A 264 8.97 19.79 19.00
CA LYS A 264 8.43 18.45 18.76
C LYS A 264 9.07 17.78 17.54
N ALA A 265 9.26 18.52 16.45
CA ALA A 265 9.96 18.04 15.27
C ALA A 265 11.40 17.60 15.60
N ILE A 266 12.14 18.40 16.37
CA ILE A 266 13.49 18.06 16.85
C ILE A 266 13.47 16.75 17.66
N LYS A 267 12.51 16.58 18.59
CA LYS A 267 12.36 15.34 19.38
C LYS A 267 12.10 14.12 18.48
N ILE A 268 11.25 14.26 17.46
CA ILE A 268 10.95 13.18 16.49
C ILE A 268 12.21 12.82 15.71
N CYS A 269 12.94 13.80 15.17
CA CYS A 269 14.20 13.60 14.45
C CYS A 269 15.26 12.88 15.30
N LYS A 270 15.47 13.32 16.55
CA LYS A 270 16.39 12.66 17.49
C LYS A 270 15.99 11.21 17.76
N LYS A 271 14.69 10.94 17.87
CA LYS A 271 14.17 9.58 18.05
C LYS A 271 14.42 8.70 16.82
N ILE A 272 14.19 9.21 15.61
CA ILE A 272 14.49 8.48 14.37
C ILE A 272 15.99 8.12 14.30
N LEU A 273 16.88 9.05 14.65
CA LEU A 273 18.32 8.82 14.66
C LEU A 273 18.78 7.79 15.70
N SER A 274 18.06 7.65 16.81
CA SER A 274 18.35 6.64 17.85
C SER A 274 17.99 5.21 17.44
N ILE A 275 17.01 5.03 16.56
CA ILE A 275 16.47 3.72 16.14
C ILE A 275 16.98 3.41 14.72
N ARG A 276 18.30 3.53 14.50
CA ARG A 276 18.95 3.61 13.17
C ARG A 276 18.44 2.60 12.14
N ASP A 277 18.11 1.39 12.55
CA ASP A 277 17.71 0.34 11.64
C ASP A 277 16.17 0.27 11.54
N ASN A 278 15.66 0.46 10.32
CA ASN A 278 14.29 0.23 9.86
C ASN A 278 13.33 1.43 9.76
N LEU A 279 13.59 2.56 10.44
CA LEU A 279 12.66 3.70 10.39
C LEU A 279 12.94 4.72 9.28
N ALA A 280 14.17 4.82 8.78
CA ALA A 280 14.54 5.77 7.74
C ALA A 280 15.57 5.17 6.77
N THR A 281 15.71 5.74 5.57
CA THR A 281 16.81 5.43 4.65
C THR A 281 18.05 6.24 5.03
N ASP A 282 19.23 5.79 4.58
CA ASP A 282 20.49 6.51 4.85
C ASP A 282 20.47 7.95 4.33
N ALA A 283 19.86 8.16 3.16
CA ALA A 283 19.64 9.49 2.60
C ALA A 283 18.83 10.38 3.54
N THR A 284 17.69 9.88 4.04
CA THR A 284 16.85 10.61 5.01
C THR A 284 17.59 10.88 6.32
N ILE A 285 18.39 9.93 6.81
CA ILE A 285 19.22 10.12 8.00
C ILE A 285 20.23 11.25 7.79
N GLY A 286 20.87 11.30 6.62
CA GLY A 286 21.78 12.37 6.23
C GLY A 286 21.12 13.75 6.26
N LEU A 287 19.92 13.85 5.66
CA LEU A 287 19.12 15.08 5.64
C LEU A 287 18.74 15.54 7.05
N ILE A 288 18.25 14.64 7.90
CA ILE A 288 17.87 14.94 9.28
C ILE A 288 19.07 15.47 10.08
N LYS A 289 20.25 14.86 9.93
CA LYS A 289 21.47 15.32 10.61
C LYS A 289 21.89 16.72 10.17
N SER A 290 21.86 16.99 8.85
CA SER A 290 22.18 18.32 8.30
C SER A 290 21.21 19.39 8.79
N TRP A 291 19.94 19.06 8.93
CA TRP A 291 18.95 20.00 9.44
C TRP A 291 19.12 20.26 10.95
N LEU A 292 19.30 19.23 11.76
CA LEU A 292 19.49 19.37 13.20
C LEU A 292 20.69 20.27 13.53
N SER A 293 21.82 20.12 12.80
CA SER A 293 22.98 20.98 13.02
C SER A 293 22.71 22.45 12.66
N LYS A 294 21.90 22.73 11.63
CA LYS A 294 21.52 24.11 11.24
C LYS A 294 20.56 24.75 12.24
N VAL A 295 19.67 23.97 12.86
CA VAL A 295 18.70 24.48 13.85
C VAL A 295 19.36 24.68 15.21
N GLU A 296 20.25 23.78 15.62
CA GLU A 296 21.02 23.92 16.87
C GLU A 296 22.10 25.02 16.78
N ALA A 297 22.47 25.46 15.57
CA ALA A 297 23.40 26.57 15.34
C ALA A 297 22.73 27.96 15.25
N LYS A 298 21.40 28.05 15.24
CA LYS A 298 20.71 29.35 15.34
C LYS A 298 20.63 29.74 16.82
N PRO A 299 21.17 30.91 17.22
CA PRO A 299 21.12 31.40 18.60
C PRO A 299 19.69 31.70 19.07
#